data_AF-A0A1M5P3V2-F1
#
_entry.id   AF-A0A1M5P3V2-F1
#
_cell.length_a   1.000
_cell.length_b   1.000
_cell.length_c   1.000
_cell.angle_alpha   90.00
_cell.angle_beta   90.00
_cell.angle_gamma   90.00
#
_symmetry.space_group_name_H-M   'P 1'
#
loop_
_entity.id
_entity.type
_entity.pdbx_description
1 polymer ?
#
loop_
_entity_poly.entity_id
_entity_poly.type
_entity_poly.pdbx_seq_one_letter_code
_entity_poly.pdbx_strand_id
1 'polypeptide(L)' 'MQITVVALMCHTLASIPQPVCREEIVVKDEMPMQACMLSQPAIADWKRRSMFSGDQWNVARIKCVPGDYVLKGAA' A
#
# COMPACT_ATOMS: atom_id res chain seq x y z
N MET A 1 14.78 -11.97 -7.19
CA MET A 1 14.03 -12.23 -5.93
C MET A 1 12.75 -11.45 -5.99
N GLN A 2 11.63 -12.13 -5.82
CA GLN A 2 10.33 -11.47 -5.86
C GLN A 2 10.13 -10.67 -4.57
N ILE A 3 9.81 -9.39 -4.70
CA ILE A 3 9.43 -8.53 -3.59
C ILE A 3 8.02 -8.00 -3.85
N THR A 4 7.18 -8.09 -2.84
CA THR A 4 5.85 -7.52 -2.82
C THR A 4 5.87 -6.23 -2.00
N VAL A 5 5.49 -5.13 -2.63
CA VAL A 5 5.31 -3.81 -1.99
C VAL A 5 3.85 -3.69 -1.57
N VAL A 6 3.62 -3.54 -0.27
CA VAL A 6 2.28 -3.42 0.31
C VAL A 6 2.13 -2.04 0.92
N ALA A 7 1.08 -1.32 0.56
CA ALA A 7 0.71 -0.06 1.18
C ALA A 7 -0.49 -0.25 2.11
N LEU A 8 -0.42 0.30 3.31
CA LEU A 8 -1.57 0.46 4.20
C LEU A 8 -2.18 1.83 3.93
N MET A 9 -3.35 1.83 3.30
CA MET A 9 -4.14 3.03 3.03
C MET A 9 -5.12 3.25 4.17
N CYS A 10 -5.05 4.40 4.84
CA CYS A 10 -5.99 4.76 5.90
C CYS A 10 -6.82 5.97 5.50
N HIS A 11 -8.09 5.92 5.83
CA HIS A 11 -9.05 6.99 5.65
C HIS A 11 -9.56 7.44 7.00
N THR A 12 -9.48 8.75 7.25
CA THR A 12 -10.07 9.35 8.46
C THR A 12 -11.43 9.93 8.08
N LEU A 13 -12.51 9.30 8.56
CA LEU A 13 -13.86 9.85 8.42
C LEU A 13 -14.13 10.79 9.60
N ALA A 14 -14.58 12.02 9.33
CA ALA A 14 -14.86 13.02 10.37
C ALA A 14 -15.84 12.52 11.45
N SER A 15 -16.66 11.51 11.12
CA SER A 15 -17.70 10.93 11.95
C SER A 15 -17.35 9.56 12.56
N ILE A 16 -16.14 9.01 12.33
CA ILE A 16 -15.72 7.72 12.91
C ILE A 16 -14.42 7.93 13.71
N PRO A 17 -14.39 7.60 15.02
CA PRO A 17 -13.22 7.83 15.86
C PRO A 17 -12.02 6.94 15.51
N GLN A 18 -12.21 5.89 14.70
CA GLN A 18 -11.16 4.99 14.26
C GLN A 18 -10.93 5.13 12.75
N PRO A 19 -9.67 5.28 12.29
CA PRO A 19 -9.36 5.34 10.88
C PRO A 19 -9.66 4.01 10.21
N VAL A 20 -10.31 4.04 9.04
CA VAL A 20 -10.55 2.85 8.23
C VAL A 20 -9.30 2.58 7.41
N CYS A 21 -8.59 1.50 7.75
CA CYS A 21 -7.34 1.14 7.09
C CYS A 21 -7.50 -0.14 6.26
N ARG A 22 -6.89 -0.13 5.08
CA ARG A 22 -6.90 -1.24 4.13
C ARG A 22 -5.50 -1.48 3.58
N GLU A 23 -5.04 -2.73 3.62
CA GLU A 23 -3.78 -3.14 2.99
C GLU A 23 -4.01 -3.42 1.51
N GLU A 24 -3.07 -3.01 0.68
CA GLU A 24 -3.11 -3.20 -0.77
C GLU A 24 -1.73 -3.57 -1.31
N ILE A 25 -1.72 -4.51 -2.25
CA ILE A 25 -0.51 -4.88 -2.98
C ILE A 25 -0.35 -3.89 -4.13
N VAL A 26 0.72 -3.10 -4.07
CA VAL A 26 0.97 -2.00 -5.01
C VAL A 26 1.89 -2.44 -6.13
N VAL A 27 2.93 -3.21 -5.79
CA VAL A 27 3.87 -3.79 -6.75
C VAL A 27 4.18 -5.21 -6.33
N LYS A 28 4.27 -6.11 -7.30
CA LYS A 28 4.72 -7.49 -7.13
C LYS A 28 5.66 -7.81 -8.27
N ASP A 29 6.95 -7.69 -8.04
CA ASP A 29 7.95 -7.81 -9.10
C ASP A 29 9.29 -8.35 -8.57
N GLU A 30 10.16 -8.77 -9.49
CA GLU A 30 11.53 -9.11 -9.18
C GLU A 30 12.38 -7.85 -9.01
N MET A 31 12.73 -7.52 -7.77
CA MET A 31 13.52 -6.33 -7.47
C MET A 31 14.41 -6.53 -6.24
N PRO A 32 15.52 -5.78 -6.10
CA PRO A 32 16.30 -5.77 -4.87
C PRO A 32 15.50 -5.08 -3.75
N MET A 33 15.72 -5.50 -2.50
CA MET A 33 15.03 -4.93 -1.33
C MET A 33 15.22 -3.41 -1.19
N GLN A 34 16.35 -2.88 -1.66
CA GLN A 34 16.61 -1.43 -1.71
C GLN A 34 15.65 -0.69 -2.65
N ALA A 35 15.29 -1.29 -3.80
CA ALA A 35 14.32 -0.69 -4.72
C ALA A 35 12.92 -0.60 -4.10
N CYS A 36 12.55 -1.57 -3.25
CA CYS A 36 11.30 -1.49 -2.50
C CYS A 36 11.26 -0.29 -1.54
N MET A 37 12.36 0.04 -0.87
CA MET A 37 12.45 1.21 0.00
C MET A 37 12.28 2.54 -0.76
N LEU A 38 12.58 2.54 -2.05
CA LEU A 38 12.43 3.69 -2.96
C LEU A 38 11.10 3.68 -3.72
N SER A 39 10.14 2.82 -3.35
CA SER A 39 8.88 2.65 -4.08
C SER A 39 7.87 3.80 -3.87
N GLN A 40 8.22 4.88 -3.16
CA GLN A 40 7.32 6.00 -2.91
C GLN A 40 6.71 6.60 -4.20
N PRO A 41 7.49 6.83 -5.28
CA PRO A 41 6.92 7.34 -6.54
C PRO A 41 5.94 6.34 -7.17
N ALA A 42 6.28 5.05 -7.16
CA ALA A 42 5.41 3.98 -7.67
C ALA A 42 4.09 3.89 -6.89
N ILE A 43 4.15 4.06 -5.56
CA ILE A 43 2.97 4.07 -4.69
C ILE A 43 2.11 5.30 -4.94
N ALA A 44 2.70 6.47 -5.14
CA ALA A 44 1.97 7.69 -5.47
C ALA A 44 1.25 7.56 -6.83
N ASP A 45 1.92 7.00 -7.83
CA ASP A 45 1.37 6.78 -9.15
C ASP A 45 0.26 5.70 -9.16
N TRP A 46 0.45 4.60 -8.41
CA TRP A 46 -0.60 3.62 -8.16
C TRP A 46 -1.82 4.23 -7.45
N LYS A 47 -1.60 5.02 -6.38
CA LYS A 47 -2.68 5.68 -5.62
C LYS A 47 -3.57 6.50 -6.56
N ARG A 48 -2.98 7.34 -7.41
CA ARG A 48 -3.69 8.19 -8.38
C ARG A 48 -4.58 7.41 -9.35
N ARG A 49 -4.18 6.18 -9.71
CA ARG A 49 -4.92 5.31 -10.65
C ARG A 49 -5.88 4.33 -9.96
N SER A 50 -5.87 4.28 -8.63
CA SER A 50 -6.67 3.36 -7.82
C SER A 50 -7.93 4.02 -7.27
N MET A 51 -8.76 3.24 -6.57
CA MET A 51 -9.89 3.77 -5.77
C MET A 51 -9.45 4.68 -4.61
N PHE A 52 -8.16 4.68 -4.26
CA PHE A 52 -7.58 5.48 -3.18
C PHE A 52 -7.08 6.84 -3.66
N SER A 53 -7.42 7.28 -4.88
CA SER A 53 -6.93 8.53 -5.48
C SER A 53 -7.35 9.79 -4.72
N GLY A 54 -8.45 9.74 -3.97
CA GLY A 54 -8.94 10.87 -3.19
C GLY A 54 -8.02 11.27 -2.02
N ASP A 55 -8.08 12.57 -1.66
CA ASP A 55 -7.26 13.17 -0.60
C ASP A 55 -7.59 12.65 0.80
N GLN A 56 -8.78 12.08 0.96
CA GLN A 56 -9.23 11.43 2.17
C GLN A 56 -8.45 10.15 2.51
N TRP A 57 -7.77 9.55 1.53
CA TRP A 57 -6.95 8.36 1.70
C TRP A 57 -5.46 8.72 1.82
N ASN A 58 -4.81 8.19 2.85
CA ASN A 58 -3.40 8.46 3.14
C ASN A 58 -2.60 7.15 3.27
N VAL A 59 -1.36 7.15 2.79
CA VAL A 59 -0.44 6.03 2.97
C VAL A 59 0.08 6.07 4.41
N ALA A 60 -0.41 5.17 5.26
CA ALA A 60 -0.01 5.11 6.67
C ALA A 60 1.26 4.27 6.89
N ARG A 61 1.48 3.25 6.05
CA ARG A 61 2.65 2.37 6.14
C ARG A 61 2.96 1.75 4.78
N ILE A 62 4.25 1.53 4.52
CA ILE A 62 4.74 0.75 3.38
C ILE A 62 5.48 -0.46 3.93
N LYS A 63 5.22 -1.64 3.37
CA LYS A 63 5.92 -2.88 3.72
C LYS A 63 6.57 -3.47 2.48
N CYS A 64 7.80 -3.92 2.65
CA CYS A 64 8.56 -4.68 1.66
C CYS A 64 8.60 -6.13 2.12
N VAL A 65 7.90 -7.01 1.42
CA VAL A 65 7.82 -8.42 1.79
C VAL A 65 8.47 -9.27 0.70
N PRO A 66 9.50 -10.06 1.01
CA PRO A 66 10.04 -11.01 0.04
C PRO A 66 9.04 -12.16 -0.21
N GLY A 67 8.84 -12.50 -1.48
CA GLY A 67 7.95 -13.57 -1.94
C GLY A 67 6.48 -13.14 -2.10
N ASP A 68 5.61 -14.15 -2.15
CA ASP A 68 4.16 -13.98 -2.26
C ASP A 68 3.56 -13.47 -0.94
N TYR A 69 2.96 -12.28 -0.97
CA TYR A 69 2.18 -11.75 0.15
C TYR A 69 0.69 -11.93 -0.12
N VAL A 70 -0.04 -12.40 0.90
CA VAL A 70 -1.50 -12.47 0.90
C VAL A 70 -2.02 -11.41 1.87
N LEU A 71 -2.92 -10.55 1.38
CA LEU A 71 -3.56 -9.51 2.19
C LEU A 71 -4.31 -10.16 3.36
N LYS A 72 -4.00 -9.74 4.60
CA LYS A 72 -4.71 -10.23 5.78
C LYS A 72 -6.07 -9.51 5.88
N GLY A 73 -7.15 -10.29 5.96
CA GLY A 73 -8.51 -9.74 6.06
C GLY A 73 -9.27 -9.62 4.72
N ALA A 74 -8.68 -10.08 3.62
CA ALA A 74 -9.44 -10.44 2.42
C ALA A 74 -10.03 -11.85 2.64
N ALA A 75 -11.14 -11.93 3.38
CA ALA A 75 -11.97 -13.12 3.51
C ALA A 75 -13.40 -12.78 3.07
#